data_AF-A0A1G5DIB0-F1
#
_entry.id   AF-A0A1G5DIB0-F1
#
_cell.length_a   1.000
_cell.length_b   1.000
_cell.length_c   1.000
_cell.angle_alpha   90.00
_cell.angle_beta   90.00
_cell.angle_gamma   90.00
#
_symmetry.space_group_name_H-M   'P 1'
#
loop_
_entity.id
_entity.type
_entity.pdbx_description
1 polymer ?
#
loop_
_entity_poly.entity_id
_entity_poly.type
_entity_poly.pdbx_seq_one_letter_code
_entity_poly.pdbx_strand_id
1 'polypeptide(L)'
;MPKDREQFIQDCINECKYGILKTAGEVRKIYYCGFQAYHSAFVNFRIYDPIEVEFYEEYAKIIDKEDNESKQIIEAYDYLKNCLIIQKVGQFPSLADMQLYDVEKYRKVLGKDSFRDLTRAIGLYADGIGCGAFVYLRRILERLVGEIDDEVGLDTEEYKKARFDDKIAMLEKTGKTIIPDSLKAVKSKIYGILSKGVHESGDDECMEMFPYMQFCIEQILDERIRQKNLEEKIKKLNSKVNG
;
A
#
# COMPACT_ATOMS: atom_id res chain seq x y z
N MET A 1 13.99 57.68 -1.00
CA MET A 1 15.15 56.94 -1.52
C MET A 1 14.60 55.72 -2.24
N PRO A 2 15.04 55.40 -3.46
CA PRO A 2 14.59 54.19 -4.13
C PRO A 2 15.03 52.99 -3.28
N LYS A 3 14.11 52.06 -3.01
CA LYS A 3 14.46 50.80 -2.32
C LYS A 3 15.58 50.14 -3.12
N ASP A 4 16.59 49.63 -2.41
CA ASP A 4 17.60 48.76 -3.01
C ASP A 4 16.90 47.61 -3.75
N ARG A 5 17.45 47.21 -4.89
CA ARG A 5 16.86 46.20 -5.78
C ARG A 5 16.60 44.89 -5.02
N GLU A 6 17.48 44.52 -4.10
CA GLU A 6 17.29 43.36 -3.21
C GLU A 6 16.09 43.52 -2.28
N GLN A 7 15.93 44.69 -1.66
CA GLN A 7 14.79 44.98 -0.79
C GLN A 7 13.46 44.89 -1.57
N PHE A 8 13.42 45.41 -2.79
CA PHE A 8 12.22 45.32 -3.64
C PHE A 8 11.87 43.87 -4.00
N ILE A 9 12.86 43.04 -4.31
CA ILE A 9 12.66 41.62 -4.63
C ILE A 9 12.14 40.87 -3.40
N GLN A 10 12.72 41.11 -2.22
CA GLN A 10 12.27 40.46 -0.98
C GLN A 10 10.84 40.85 -0.59
N ASP A 11 10.49 42.12 -0.75
CA ASP A 11 9.13 42.62 -0.49
C ASP A 11 8.11 41.94 -1.42
N CYS A 12 8.43 41.80 -2.72
CA CYS A 12 7.57 41.12 -3.68
C CYS A 12 7.39 39.62 -3.35
N ILE A 13 8.48 38.93 -2.97
CA ILE A 13 8.44 37.52 -2.55
C ILE A 13 7.53 37.35 -1.33
N ASN A 14 7.69 38.20 -0.33
CA ASN A 14 6.89 38.19 0.89
C ASN A 14 5.41 38.47 0.57
N GLU A 15 5.11 39.48 -0.25
CA GLU A 15 3.74 39.78 -0.66
C GLU A 15 3.07 38.60 -1.39
N CYS A 16 3.78 37.92 -2.30
CA CYS A 16 3.28 36.71 -2.95
C CYS A 16 3.01 35.58 -1.94
N LYS A 17 3.95 35.33 -1.03
CA LYS A 17 3.87 34.25 -0.02
C LYS A 17 2.69 34.47 0.94
N TYR A 18 2.61 35.65 1.54
CA TYR A 18 1.51 36.02 2.45
C TYR A 18 0.17 36.16 1.72
N GLY A 19 0.19 36.55 0.44
CA GLY A 19 -1.00 36.55 -0.41
C GLY A 19 -1.62 35.15 -0.55
N ILE A 20 -0.80 34.14 -0.84
CA ILE A 20 -1.24 32.74 -0.95
C ILE A 20 -1.73 32.21 0.40
N LEU A 21 -1.00 32.45 1.49
CA LEU A 21 -1.42 31.98 2.82
C LEU A 21 -2.75 32.59 3.28
N LYS A 22 -3.00 33.87 2.95
CA LYS A 22 -4.27 34.55 3.28
C LYS A 22 -5.46 34.07 2.45
N THR A 23 -5.23 33.53 1.25
CA THR A 23 -6.31 33.19 0.30
C THR A 23 -6.50 31.69 0.07
N ALA A 24 -5.48 30.87 0.31
CA ALA A 24 -5.42 29.46 -0.10
C ALA A 24 -4.70 28.56 0.93
N GLY A 25 -4.84 28.84 2.23
CA GLY A 25 -4.28 28.01 3.31
C GLY A 25 -4.74 26.54 3.27
N GLU A 26 -5.88 26.27 2.63
CA GLU A 26 -6.33 24.93 2.27
C GLU A 26 -6.72 24.87 0.79
N VAL A 27 -6.26 23.85 0.08
CA VAL A 27 -6.56 23.62 -1.33
C VAL A 27 -7.15 22.24 -1.52
N ARG A 28 -8.31 22.16 -2.17
CA ARG A 28 -8.89 20.89 -2.61
C ARG A 28 -8.67 20.71 -4.11
N LYS A 29 -8.10 19.58 -4.49
CA LYS A 29 -8.00 19.17 -5.90
C LYS A 29 -8.95 18.01 -6.17
N ILE A 30 -9.76 18.14 -7.21
CA ILE A 30 -10.72 17.11 -7.65
C ILE A 30 -10.20 16.45 -8.92
N TYR A 31 -10.22 15.13 -8.94
CA TYR A 31 -9.85 14.28 -10.07
C TYR A 31 -11.11 13.57 -10.56
N TYR A 32 -11.39 13.65 -11.85
CA TYR A 32 -12.56 13.01 -12.47
C TYR A 32 -12.13 11.79 -13.27
N CYS A 33 -12.91 10.72 -13.17
CA CYS A 33 -12.73 9.53 -13.99
C CYS A 33 -13.14 9.81 -15.45
N GLY A 34 -12.31 9.43 -16.41
CA GLY A 34 -12.59 9.60 -17.84
C GLY A 34 -13.76 8.77 -18.38
N PHE A 35 -14.26 7.79 -17.60
CA PHE A 35 -15.35 6.90 -18.00
C PHE A 35 -16.71 7.29 -17.41
N GLN A 36 -16.73 7.91 -16.21
CA GLN A 36 -17.97 8.21 -15.47
C GLN A 36 -17.83 9.54 -14.73
N ALA A 37 -18.71 10.50 -15.04
CA ALA A 37 -18.66 11.86 -14.48
C ALA A 37 -18.89 11.94 -12.96
N TYR A 38 -19.56 10.94 -12.38
CA TYR A 38 -19.83 10.85 -10.94
C TYR A 38 -18.73 10.14 -10.15
N HIS A 39 -17.77 9.51 -10.83
CA HIS A 39 -16.57 8.98 -10.19
C HIS A 39 -15.55 10.11 -10.08
N SER A 40 -15.42 10.66 -8.87
CA SER A 40 -14.43 11.67 -8.55
C SER A 40 -13.66 11.30 -7.28
N ALA A 41 -12.35 11.49 -7.32
CA ALA A 41 -11.52 11.50 -6.12
C ALA A 41 -11.18 12.95 -5.77
N PHE A 42 -11.13 13.30 -4.49
CA PHE A 42 -10.60 14.58 -4.06
C PHE A 42 -9.47 14.40 -3.06
N VAL A 43 -8.50 15.31 -3.14
CA VAL A 43 -7.36 15.37 -2.23
C VAL A 43 -7.34 16.76 -1.61
N ASN A 44 -7.27 16.81 -0.29
CA ASN A 44 -7.12 18.04 0.47
C ASN A 44 -5.64 18.26 0.79
N PHE A 45 -5.19 19.48 0.56
CA PHE A 45 -3.85 19.94 0.88
C PHE A 45 -3.93 21.12 1.84
N ARG A 46 -2.98 21.17 2.77
CA ARG A 46 -2.73 22.34 3.61
C ARG A 46 -1.48 23.04 3.08
N ILE A 47 -1.57 24.35 2.92
CA ILE A 47 -0.44 25.20 2.57
C ILE A 47 -0.05 25.99 3.80
N TYR A 48 1.20 25.87 4.22
CA TYR A 48 1.71 26.59 5.38
C TYR A 48 3.15 27.08 5.16
N ASP A 49 3.51 28.11 5.91
CA ASP A 49 4.89 28.57 5.99
C ASP A 49 5.67 27.59 6.88
N PRO A 50 6.75 26.94 6.39
CA PRO A 50 7.57 26.06 7.21
C PRO A 50 8.16 26.75 8.44
N ILE A 51 8.31 28.08 8.40
CA ILE A 51 8.97 28.84 9.46
C ILE A 51 8.07 29.99 9.90
N GLU A 52 7.67 30.01 11.17
CA GLU A 52 7.29 31.26 11.82
C GLU A 52 8.56 32.10 11.95
N VAL A 53 8.65 33.19 11.18
CA VAL A 53 9.84 34.05 11.04
C VAL A 53 10.44 34.44 12.41
N GLU A 54 9.59 34.63 13.42
CA GLU A 54 9.98 34.99 14.79
C GLU A 54 10.88 33.94 15.46
N PHE A 55 10.65 32.64 15.22
CA PHE A 55 11.39 31.58 15.89
C PHE A 55 12.83 31.44 15.38
N TYR A 56 13.05 31.67 14.07
CA TYR A 56 14.37 31.50 13.46
C TYR A 56 15.32 32.67 13.74
N GLU A 57 14.81 33.90 13.75
CA GLU A 57 15.64 35.08 14.08
C GLU A 57 16.20 35.01 15.50
N GLU A 58 15.47 34.40 16.44
CA GLU A 58 15.97 34.10 17.78
C GLU A 58 16.98 32.96 17.77
N TYR A 59 16.68 31.87 17.07
CA TYR A 59 17.59 30.72 16.95
C TYR A 59 18.94 31.13 16.36
N ALA A 60 18.96 31.84 15.23
CA ALA A 60 20.16 32.26 14.50
C ALA A 60 21.13 33.14 15.31
N LYS A 61 20.66 33.77 16.39
CA LYS A 61 21.49 34.59 17.31
C LYS A 61 22.28 33.75 18.30
N ILE A 62 21.87 32.50 18.56
CA ILE A 62 22.37 31.66 19.65
C ILE A 62 23.24 30.49 19.13
N ILE A 63 23.15 30.16 17.84
CA ILE A 63 23.87 29.02 17.25
C ILE A 63 25.33 29.36 16.94
N ASP A 64 26.22 28.41 17.23
CA ASP A 64 27.62 28.44 16.82
C ASP A 64 27.73 28.09 15.34
N LYS A 65 28.16 29.06 14.52
CA LYS A 65 28.22 28.92 13.06
C LYS A 65 29.37 28.04 12.57
N GLU A 66 30.27 27.59 13.45
CA GLU A 66 31.34 26.66 13.08
C GLU A 66 30.90 25.19 13.14
N ASP A 67 29.89 24.88 13.95
CA ASP A 67 29.30 23.55 14.10
C ASP A 67 28.60 23.05 12.82
N ASN A 68 28.75 21.77 12.53
CA ASN A 68 28.30 21.16 11.28
C ASN A 68 26.77 20.97 11.26
N GLU A 69 26.17 20.64 12.41
CA GLU A 69 24.72 20.46 12.54
C GLU A 69 24.01 21.82 12.38
N SER A 70 24.58 22.86 12.99
CA SER A 70 24.13 24.24 12.88
C SER A 70 24.19 24.77 11.44
N LYS A 71 25.25 24.45 10.68
CA LYS A 71 25.35 24.78 9.25
C LYS A 71 24.25 24.11 8.41
N GLN A 72 23.99 22.83 8.64
CA GLN A 72 22.94 22.10 7.92
C GLN A 72 21.54 22.69 8.18
N ILE A 73 21.28 23.12 9.41
CA ILE A 73 20.01 23.79 9.78
C ILE A 73 19.89 25.16 9.07
N ILE A 74 20.97 25.95 9.01
CA ILE A 74 20.99 27.25 8.32
C ILE A 74 20.78 27.06 6.81
N GLU A 75 21.45 26.10 6.19
CA GLU A 75 21.28 25.79 4.77
C GLU A 75 19.86 25.32 4.45
N ALA A 76 19.29 24.45 5.29
CA ALA A 76 17.91 24.01 5.16
C ALA A 76 16.92 25.18 5.31
N TYR A 77 17.16 26.10 6.25
CA TYR A 77 16.36 27.31 6.40
C TYR A 77 16.47 28.22 5.18
N ASP A 78 17.68 28.51 4.69
CA ASP A 78 17.89 29.38 3.54
C ASP A 78 17.21 28.86 2.28
N TYR A 79 17.15 27.53 2.15
CA TYR A 79 16.38 26.86 1.10
C TYR A 79 14.86 27.01 1.29
N LEU A 80 14.36 26.91 2.52
CA LEU A 80 12.91 26.88 2.82
C LEU A 80 12.28 28.27 3.05
N LYS A 81 13.05 29.30 3.42
CA LYS A 81 12.52 30.63 3.82
C LYS A 81 11.66 31.29 2.74
N ASN A 82 11.96 31.04 1.47
CA ASN A 82 11.23 31.56 0.32
C ASN A 82 10.19 30.57 -0.25
N CYS A 83 10.00 29.42 0.39
CA CYS A 83 9.09 28.36 -0.04
C CYS A 83 7.84 28.29 0.82
N LEU A 84 6.76 27.76 0.26
CA LEU A 84 5.59 27.29 0.99
C LEU A 84 5.60 25.76 0.99
N ILE A 85 5.23 25.15 2.10
CA ILE A 85 5.03 23.70 2.15
C ILE A 85 3.58 23.40 1.79
N ILE A 86 3.40 22.47 0.85
CA ILE A 86 2.11 21.87 0.53
C ILE A 86 2.11 20.45 1.09
N GLN A 87 1.27 20.20 2.09
CA GLN A 87 1.12 18.90 2.72
C GLN A 87 -0.23 18.29 2.37
N LYS A 88 -0.23 17.03 1.91
CA LYS A 88 -1.47 16.26 1.75
C LYS A 88 -2.02 15.91 3.13
N VAL A 89 -3.25 16.33 3.44
CA VAL A 89 -3.89 16.08 4.75
C VAL A 89 -5.02 15.06 4.69
N GLY A 90 -5.49 14.70 3.48
CA GLY A 90 -6.50 13.67 3.33
C GLY A 90 -6.95 13.47 1.89
N GLN A 91 -7.69 12.39 1.65
CA GLN A 91 -8.33 12.11 0.37
C GLN A 91 -9.65 11.35 0.55
N PHE A 92 -10.51 11.42 -0.46
CA PHE A 92 -11.66 10.55 -0.61
C PHE A 92 -11.77 10.07 -2.07
N PRO A 93 -12.08 8.79 -2.33
CA PRO A 93 -12.14 7.70 -1.34
C PRO A 93 -10.77 7.46 -0.67
N SER A 94 -10.75 6.80 0.50
CA SER A 94 -9.49 6.46 1.16
C SER A 94 -8.69 5.47 0.30
N LEU A 95 -7.39 5.31 0.59
CA LEU A 95 -6.58 4.31 -0.11
C LEU A 95 -7.15 2.91 0.09
N ALA A 96 -7.58 2.61 1.32
CA ALA A 96 -8.24 1.35 1.65
C ALA A 96 -9.52 1.17 0.83
N ASP A 97 -10.41 2.17 0.76
CA ASP A 97 -11.66 2.06 0.00
C ASP A 97 -11.43 1.77 -1.49
N MET A 98 -10.42 2.39 -2.11
CA MET A 98 -10.05 2.10 -3.50
C MET A 98 -9.60 0.64 -3.65
N GLN A 99 -8.67 0.18 -2.81
CA GLN A 99 -8.18 -1.20 -2.87
C GLN A 99 -9.29 -2.22 -2.55
N LEU A 100 -10.20 -1.90 -1.63
CA LEU A 100 -11.32 -2.75 -1.25
C LEU A 100 -12.29 -2.98 -2.42
N TYR A 101 -12.47 -1.98 -3.29
CA TYR A 101 -13.23 -2.14 -4.52
C TYR A 101 -12.59 -3.16 -5.47
N ASP A 102 -11.28 -3.06 -5.67
CA ASP A 102 -10.53 -3.93 -6.60
C ASP A 102 -10.53 -5.40 -6.16
N VAL A 103 -10.49 -5.65 -4.84
CA VAL A 103 -10.47 -7.00 -4.28
C VAL A 103 -11.85 -7.61 -4.07
N GLU A 104 -12.94 -6.86 -4.28
CA GLU A 104 -14.30 -7.36 -4.05
C GLU A 104 -14.63 -8.59 -4.92
N LYS A 105 -14.03 -8.69 -6.11
CA LYS A 105 -14.12 -9.85 -7.00
C LYS A 105 -13.68 -11.16 -6.31
N TYR A 106 -12.76 -11.09 -5.35
CA TYR A 106 -12.24 -12.27 -4.66
C TYR A 106 -13.19 -12.84 -3.61
N ARG A 107 -14.24 -12.10 -3.20
CA ARG A 107 -15.24 -12.60 -2.24
C ARG A 107 -15.93 -13.90 -2.71
N LYS A 108 -15.98 -14.16 -4.02
CA LYS A 108 -16.59 -15.38 -4.58
C LYS A 108 -15.69 -16.62 -4.52
N VAL A 109 -14.38 -16.41 -4.43
CA VAL A 109 -13.37 -17.49 -4.35
C VAL A 109 -12.78 -17.65 -2.97
N LEU A 110 -12.82 -16.60 -2.15
CA LEU A 110 -12.49 -16.63 -0.75
C LEU A 110 -13.73 -16.92 0.09
N GLY A 111 -13.60 -17.77 1.11
CA GLY A 111 -14.60 -17.85 2.18
C GLY A 111 -14.72 -16.53 2.95
N LYS A 112 -15.81 -16.39 3.73
CA LYS A 112 -16.10 -15.17 4.52
C LYS A 112 -14.93 -14.73 5.40
N ASP A 113 -14.29 -15.68 6.09
CA ASP A 113 -13.19 -15.38 7.00
C ASP A 113 -11.90 -14.96 6.26
N SER A 114 -11.55 -15.63 5.17
CA SER A 114 -10.37 -15.28 4.36
C SER A 114 -10.55 -13.94 3.63
N PHE A 115 -11.77 -13.64 3.16
CA PHE A 115 -12.07 -12.32 2.61
C PHE A 115 -11.95 -11.23 3.67
N ARG A 116 -12.48 -11.46 4.89
CA ARG A 116 -12.31 -10.53 6.01
C ARG A 116 -10.84 -10.28 6.32
N ASP A 117 -10.02 -11.33 6.29
CA ASP A 117 -8.58 -11.20 6.52
C ASP A 117 -7.89 -10.40 5.40
N LEU A 118 -8.30 -10.56 4.14
CA LEU A 118 -7.78 -9.73 3.03
C LEU A 118 -8.11 -8.25 3.23
N THR A 119 -9.37 -7.95 3.56
CA THR A 119 -9.79 -6.56 3.82
C THR A 119 -9.07 -5.94 5.03
N ARG A 120 -8.78 -6.73 6.06
CA ARG A 120 -8.01 -6.28 7.23
C ARG A 120 -6.54 -6.06 6.89
N ALA A 121 -5.94 -6.91 6.05
CA ALA A 121 -4.58 -6.72 5.57
C ALA A 121 -4.44 -5.35 4.86
N ILE A 122 -5.38 -5.06 3.94
CA ILE A 122 -5.45 -3.80 3.20
C ILE A 122 -5.65 -2.59 4.14
N GLY A 123 -6.57 -2.71 5.11
CA GLY A 123 -6.80 -1.65 6.09
C GLY A 123 -5.55 -1.34 6.93
N LEU A 124 -4.90 -2.37 7.46
CA LEU A 124 -3.67 -2.21 8.25
C LEU A 124 -2.53 -1.64 7.43
N TYR A 125 -2.39 -2.06 6.17
CA TYR A 125 -1.44 -1.44 5.25
C TYR A 125 -1.73 0.04 5.04
N ALA A 126 -3.00 0.43 4.82
CA ALA A 126 -3.37 1.83 4.67
C ALA A 126 -3.10 2.67 5.94
N ASP A 127 -3.16 2.04 7.11
CA ASP A 127 -2.87 2.65 8.42
C ASP A 127 -1.37 2.61 8.79
N GLY A 128 -0.49 2.07 7.94
CA GLY A 128 0.95 2.00 8.18
C GLY A 128 1.41 0.86 9.08
N ILE A 129 0.56 -0.15 9.32
CA ILE A 129 0.83 -1.29 10.20
C ILE A 129 1.20 -2.51 9.34
N GLY A 130 2.45 -2.55 8.87
CA GLY A 130 2.97 -3.55 7.95
C GLY A 130 3.01 -4.98 8.51
N CYS A 131 3.55 -5.16 9.72
CA CYS A 131 3.67 -6.49 10.35
C CYS A 131 2.28 -7.11 10.59
N GLY A 132 1.33 -6.28 11.03
CA GLY A 132 -0.07 -6.68 11.19
C GLY A 132 -0.70 -7.09 9.86
N ALA A 133 -0.45 -6.35 8.78
CA ALA A 133 -0.95 -6.69 7.45
C ALA A 133 -0.40 -8.06 6.97
N PHE A 134 0.88 -8.36 7.25
CA PHE A 134 1.53 -9.63 6.92
C PHE A 134 0.92 -10.83 7.64
N VAL A 135 0.52 -10.68 8.91
CA VAL A 135 -0.19 -11.74 9.66
C VAL A 135 -1.42 -12.21 8.90
N TYR A 136 -2.18 -11.28 8.31
CA TYR A 136 -3.38 -11.62 7.55
C TYR A 136 -3.06 -12.24 6.19
N LEU A 137 -2.08 -11.73 5.44
CA LEU A 137 -1.66 -12.34 4.17
C LEU A 137 -1.14 -13.78 4.36
N ARG A 138 -0.32 -14.02 5.39
CA ARG A 138 0.15 -15.36 5.78
C ARG A 138 -1.02 -16.30 6.05
N ARG A 139 -1.99 -15.84 6.85
CA ARG A 139 -3.16 -16.64 7.23
C ARG A 139 -4.04 -16.99 6.03
N ILE A 140 -4.19 -16.08 5.07
CA ILE A 140 -4.90 -16.35 3.82
C ILE A 140 -4.17 -17.46 3.07
N LEU A 141 -2.85 -17.34 2.87
CA LEU A 141 -2.06 -18.36 2.18
C LEU A 141 -2.16 -19.74 2.86
N GLU A 142 -2.04 -19.78 4.18
CA GLU A 142 -2.16 -21.01 4.97
C GLU A 142 -3.53 -21.68 4.80
N ARG A 143 -4.62 -20.89 4.80
CA ARG A 143 -5.96 -21.43 4.54
C ARG A 143 -6.15 -21.89 3.10
N LEU A 144 -5.63 -21.16 2.12
CA LEU A 144 -5.72 -21.57 0.72
C LEU A 144 -5.03 -22.91 0.49
N VAL A 145 -3.90 -23.15 1.16
CA VAL A 145 -3.19 -24.45 1.15
C VAL A 145 -4.00 -25.51 1.91
N GLY A 146 -4.53 -25.18 3.09
CA GLY A 146 -5.35 -26.09 3.89
C GLY A 146 -6.63 -26.56 3.19
N GLU A 147 -7.29 -25.70 2.42
CA GLU A 147 -8.46 -26.08 1.61
C GLU A 147 -8.11 -27.16 0.57
N ILE A 148 -6.92 -27.09 -0.02
CA ILE A 148 -6.47 -28.08 -1.03
C ILE A 148 -6.07 -29.39 -0.34
N ASP A 149 -5.47 -29.29 0.84
CA ASP A 149 -5.18 -30.44 1.69
C ASP A 149 -6.45 -31.18 2.09
N ASP A 150 -7.50 -30.47 2.52
CA ASP A 150 -8.80 -31.04 2.84
C ASP A 150 -9.46 -31.73 1.62
N GLU A 151 -9.26 -31.19 0.40
CA GLU A 151 -9.73 -31.81 -0.84
C GLU A 151 -8.97 -33.09 -1.22
N VAL A 152 -7.65 -33.10 -1.00
CA VAL A 152 -6.77 -34.20 -1.39
C VAL A 152 -6.70 -35.30 -0.33
N GLY A 153 -6.82 -34.94 0.95
CA GLY A 153 -6.79 -35.84 2.10
C GLY A 153 -5.41 -36.42 2.39
N LEU A 154 -4.34 -35.62 2.32
CA LEU A 154 -2.95 -36.07 2.52
C LEU A 154 -2.63 -36.31 4.01
N ASP A 155 -3.18 -37.39 4.59
CA ASP A 155 -2.99 -37.73 6.01
C ASP A 155 -1.73 -38.59 6.25
N THR A 156 -0.55 -38.05 5.93
CA THR A 156 0.73 -38.72 6.21
C THR A 156 1.51 -38.01 7.32
N GLU A 157 2.18 -38.77 8.18
CA GLU A 157 3.06 -38.21 9.23
C GLU A 157 4.19 -37.36 8.64
N GLU A 158 4.66 -37.73 7.44
CA GLU A 158 5.62 -36.96 6.67
C GLU A 158 5.06 -35.57 6.31
N TYR A 159 3.86 -35.52 5.75
CA TYR A 159 3.19 -34.27 5.38
C TYR A 159 2.91 -33.39 6.61
N LYS A 160 2.46 -33.96 7.73
CA LYS A 160 2.17 -33.18 8.95
C LYS A 160 3.41 -32.45 9.47
N LYS A 161 4.57 -33.11 9.44
CA LYS A 161 5.86 -32.59 9.94
C LYS A 161 6.65 -31.78 8.91
N ALA A 162 6.24 -31.81 7.64
CA ALA A 162 6.91 -31.09 6.56
C ALA A 162 6.85 -29.56 6.76
N ARG A 163 7.87 -28.86 6.26
CA ARG A 163 7.84 -27.40 6.20
C ARG A 163 6.78 -26.94 5.21
N PHE A 164 6.33 -25.70 5.33
CA PHE A 164 5.22 -25.20 4.51
C PHE A 164 5.49 -25.29 3.00
N ASP A 165 6.71 -24.96 2.55
CA ASP A 165 7.09 -25.09 1.14
C ASP A 165 7.09 -26.55 0.67
N ASP A 166 7.51 -27.48 1.54
CA ASP A 166 7.48 -28.91 1.27
C ASP A 166 6.03 -29.42 1.19
N LYS A 167 5.13 -28.92 2.05
CA LYS A 167 3.69 -29.22 1.99
C LYS A 167 3.09 -28.80 0.64
N ILE A 168 3.39 -27.59 0.18
CA ILE A 168 2.95 -27.14 -1.16
C ILE A 168 3.49 -28.08 -2.25
N ALA A 169 4.77 -28.44 -2.19
CA ALA A 169 5.37 -29.35 -3.17
C ALA A 169 4.74 -30.74 -3.14
N MET A 170 4.40 -31.27 -1.96
CA MET A 170 3.70 -32.54 -1.79
C MET A 170 2.29 -32.50 -2.39
N LEU A 171 1.53 -31.45 -2.09
CA LEU A 171 0.18 -31.25 -2.62
C LEU A 171 0.20 -31.11 -4.15
N GLU A 172 1.16 -30.39 -4.71
CA GLU A 172 1.26 -30.23 -6.17
C GLU A 172 1.59 -31.53 -6.93
N LYS A 173 2.26 -32.49 -6.29
CA LYS A 173 2.47 -33.83 -6.88
C LYS A 173 1.16 -34.60 -7.11
N THR A 174 0.07 -34.20 -6.44
CA THR A 174 -1.26 -34.79 -6.64
C THR A 174 -2.01 -34.25 -7.85
N GLY A 175 -1.39 -33.31 -8.59
CA GLY A 175 -1.97 -32.69 -9.79
C GLY A 175 -2.73 -31.40 -9.52
N LYS A 176 -2.73 -30.90 -8.28
CA LYS A 176 -3.36 -29.62 -7.89
C LYS A 176 -2.32 -28.49 -7.90
N THR A 177 -2.48 -27.50 -8.77
CA THR A 177 -1.62 -26.31 -8.75
C THR A 177 -2.11 -25.31 -7.71
N ILE A 178 -1.30 -25.06 -6.68
CA ILE A 178 -1.62 -24.08 -5.62
C ILE A 178 -1.13 -22.70 -6.02
N ILE A 179 0.16 -22.60 -6.38
CA ILE A 179 0.79 -21.35 -6.78
C ILE A 179 0.86 -21.33 -8.30
N PRO A 180 0.24 -20.33 -8.97
CA PRO A 180 0.24 -20.25 -10.43
C PRO A 180 1.65 -20.21 -11.02
N ASP A 181 1.80 -20.71 -12.25
CA ASP A 181 3.07 -20.71 -12.97
C ASP A 181 3.67 -19.30 -13.15
N SER A 182 2.83 -18.26 -13.16
CA SER A 182 3.27 -16.86 -13.21
C SER A 182 4.15 -16.46 -12.02
N LEU A 183 4.05 -17.18 -10.89
CA LEU A 183 4.82 -16.96 -9.67
C LEU A 183 5.92 -18.01 -9.43
N LYS A 184 6.18 -18.90 -10.40
CA LYS A 184 7.11 -20.02 -10.23
C LYS A 184 8.51 -19.61 -9.75
N ALA A 185 9.01 -18.46 -10.20
CA ALA A 185 10.33 -17.93 -9.83
C ALA A 185 10.45 -17.52 -8.35
N VAL A 186 9.32 -17.16 -7.71
CA VAL A 186 9.28 -16.68 -6.33
C VAL A 186 8.53 -17.62 -5.39
N LYS A 187 7.95 -18.69 -5.91
CA LYS A 187 7.08 -19.65 -5.20
C LYS A 187 7.61 -20.03 -3.82
N SER A 188 8.84 -20.52 -3.73
CA SER A 188 9.45 -21.00 -2.47
C SER A 188 9.87 -19.88 -1.51
N LYS A 189 9.68 -18.61 -1.90
CA LYS A 189 10.02 -17.44 -1.07
C LYS A 189 8.79 -16.77 -0.48
N ILE A 190 7.60 -16.96 -1.06
CA ILE A 190 6.38 -16.26 -0.64
C ILE A 190 6.10 -16.52 0.85
N TYR A 191 6.04 -17.79 1.26
CA TYR A 191 5.80 -18.13 2.66
C TYR A 191 6.93 -17.66 3.57
N GLY A 192 8.19 -17.84 3.14
CA GLY A 192 9.36 -17.38 3.90
C GLY A 192 9.33 -15.88 4.18
N ILE A 193 8.98 -15.05 3.18
CA ILE A 193 8.84 -13.60 3.31
C ILE A 193 7.70 -13.24 4.27
N LEU A 194 6.51 -13.85 4.09
CA LEU A 194 5.37 -13.62 4.96
C LEU A 194 5.63 -14.04 6.40
N SER A 195 6.30 -15.17 6.60
CA SER A 195 6.69 -15.66 7.92
C SER A 195 7.74 -14.76 8.57
N LYS A 196 8.76 -14.35 7.83
CA LYS A 196 9.80 -13.44 8.32
C LYS A 196 9.21 -12.09 8.74
N GLY A 197 8.28 -11.55 7.94
CA GLY A 197 7.61 -10.28 8.24
C GLY A 197 6.88 -10.26 9.57
N VAL A 198 6.40 -11.43 10.04
CA VAL A 198 5.68 -11.55 11.32
C VAL A 198 6.62 -11.72 12.52
N HIS A 199 7.83 -12.26 12.30
CA HIS A 199 8.72 -12.67 13.40
C HIS A 199 9.95 -11.80 13.57
N GLU A 200 10.45 -11.17 12.50
CA GLU A 200 11.80 -10.58 12.47
C GLU A 200 11.85 -9.17 11.87
N SER A 201 10.93 -8.79 10.98
CA SER A 201 10.94 -7.48 10.32
C SER A 201 10.17 -6.42 11.09
N GLY A 202 10.53 -5.15 10.87
CA GLY A 202 9.77 -3.99 11.33
C GLY A 202 8.61 -3.63 10.39
N ASP A 203 7.73 -2.72 10.85
CA ASP A 203 6.58 -2.27 10.06
C ASP A 203 7.02 -1.65 8.72
N ASP A 204 8.08 -0.84 8.69
CA ASP A 204 8.56 -0.18 7.47
C ASP A 204 9.00 -1.18 6.38
N GLU A 205 9.75 -2.23 6.75
CA GLU A 205 10.15 -3.29 5.82
C GLU A 205 8.92 -4.05 5.28
N CYS A 206 7.96 -4.35 6.16
CA CYS A 206 6.72 -5.02 5.77
C CYS A 206 5.87 -4.13 4.86
N MET A 207 5.81 -2.82 5.13
CA MET A 207 5.11 -1.84 4.30
C MET A 207 5.68 -1.78 2.89
N GLU A 208 7.01 -1.80 2.75
CA GLU A 208 7.67 -1.80 1.44
C GLU A 208 7.39 -3.10 0.66
N MET A 209 7.36 -4.24 1.36
CA MET A 209 7.14 -5.55 0.76
C MET A 209 5.66 -5.90 0.52
N PHE A 210 4.72 -5.25 1.21
CA PHE A 210 3.30 -5.57 1.20
C PHE A 210 2.69 -5.60 -0.21
N PRO A 211 2.88 -4.59 -1.09
CA PRO A 211 2.26 -4.59 -2.42
C PRO A 211 2.65 -5.83 -3.25
N TYR A 212 3.89 -6.30 -3.11
CA TYR A 212 4.37 -7.49 -3.81
C TYR A 212 3.77 -8.78 -3.25
N MET A 213 3.65 -8.89 -1.92
CA MET A 213 3.04 -10.06 -1.30
C MET A 213 1.53 -10.10 -1.52
N GLN A 214 0.86 -8.96 -1.49
CA GLN A 214 -0.54 -8.83 -1.90
C GLN A 214 -0.71 -9.30 -3.35
N PHE A 215 0.11 -8.81 -4.28
CA PHE A 215 0.07 -9.24 -5.68
C PHE A 215 0.23 -10.77 -5.83
N CYS A 216 1.15 -11.39 -5.09
CA CYS A 216 1.29 -12.84 -5.09
C CYS A 216 0.00 -13.57 -4.68
N ILE A 217 -0.66 -13.12 -3.61
CA ILE A 217 -1.95 -13.67 -3.19
C ILE A 217 -3.02 -13.43 -4.25
N GLU A 218 -3.09 -12.22 -4.83
CA GLU A 218 -4.04 -11.88 -5.87
C GLU A 218 -3.90 -12.75 -7.12
N GLN A 219 -2.68 -13.07 -7.56
CA GLN A 219 -2.45 -14.00 -8.67
C GLN A 219 -3.00 -15.41 -8.38
N ILE A 220 -2.84 -15.90 -7.15
CA ILE A 220 -3.43 -17.19 -6.73
C ILE A 220 -4.96 -17.13 -6.83
N LEU A 221 -5.56 -16.02 -6.39
CA LEU A 221 -7.02 -15.85 -6.40
C LEU A 221 -7.59 -15.63 -7.79
N ASP A 222 -6.91 -14.87 -8.65
CA ASP A 222 -7.28 -14.67 -10.05
C ASP A 222 -7.28 -16.01 -10.82
N GLU A 223 -6.29 -16.87 -10.58
CA GLU A 223 -6.26 -18.21 -11.19
C GLU A 223 -7.44 -19.08 -10.71
N ARG A 224 -7.81 -19.02 -9.44
CA ARG A 224 -9.01 -19.70 -8.92
C ARG A 224 -10.29 -19.18 -9.56
N ILE A 225 -10.43 -17.86 -9.75
CA ILE A 225 -11.56 -17.27 -10.48
C ILE A 225 -11.58 -17.81 -11.91
N ARG A 226 -10.44 -17.86 -12.59
CA ARG A 226 -10.30 -18.38 -13.96
C ARG A 226 -10.78 -19.84 -14.05
N GLN A 227 -10.34 -20.68 -13.12
CA GLN A 227 -10.72 -22.10 -13.06
C GLN A 227 -12.23 -22.28 -12.84
N LYS A 228 -12.82 -21.60 -11.83
CA LYS A 228 -14.28 -21.67 -11.58
C LYS A 228 -15.10 -21.20 -12.79
N ASN A 229 -14.70 -20.09 -13.41
CA ASN A 229 -15.39 -19.58 -14.60
C ASN A 229 -15.32 -20.56 -15.78
N LEU A 230 -14.20 -21.25 -15.96
CA LEU A 230 -14.04 -22.28 -16.99
C LEU A 230 -14.94 -23.48 -16.71
N GLU A 231 -14.95 -23.97 -15.47
CA GLU A 231 -15.81 -25.09 -15.05
C GLU A 231 -17.30 -24.78 -15.27
N GLU A 232 -17.75 -23.58 -14.91
CA GLU A 232 -19.14 -23.15 -15.12
C GLU A 232 -19.49 -23.10 -16.62
N LYS A 233 -18.58 -22.61 -17.47
CA LYS A 233 -18.77 -22.58 -18.92
C LYS A 233 -18.86 -23.99 -19.50
N ILE A 234 -18.00 -24.91 -19.06
CA ILE A 234 -18.03 -26.32 -19.49
C ILE A 234 -19.33 -26.99 -19.04
N LYS A 235 -19.79 -26.78 -17.80
CA LYS A 235 -21.07 -27.30 -17.30
C LYS A 235 -22.26 -26.79 -18.14
N LYS A 236 -22.27 -25.49 -18.48
CA LYS A 236 -23.28 -24.90 -19.36
C LYS A 236 -23.23 -25.44 -20.78
N LEU A 237 -22.03 -25.74 -21.31
CA LEU A 237 -21.87 -26.36 -22.62
C LEU A 237 -22.43 -27.79 -22.61
N ASN A 238 -22.03 -28.61 -21.64
CA ASN A 238 -22.48 -30.01 -21.54
C ASN A 238 -23.99 -30.13 -21.37
N SER A 239 -24.62 -29.25 -20.60
CA SER A 239 -26.09 -29.23 -20.46
C SER A 239 -26.83 -28.81 -21.74
N LYS A 240 -26.19 -28.05 -22.64
CA LYS A 240 -26.77 -27.67 -23.94
C LYS A 240 -26.48 -28.64 -25.07
N VAL A 241 -25.38 -29.38 -24.99
CA VAL A 241 -24.98 -30.36 -26.01
C VAL A 241 -25.62 -31.72 -25.75
N ASN A 242 -25.79 -32.10 -24.48
CA ASN A 242 -26.33 -33.41 -24.08
C ASN A 242 -27.79 -33.36 -23.58
N GLY A 243 -28.43 -32.18 -23.59
CA GLY A 243 -29.84 -31.98 -23.26
C GLY A 243 -30.63 -31.61 -24.50
#